data_AF-L0D9G7-F1
#
_entry.id   AF-L0D9G7-F1
#
_cell.length_a   1.000
_cell.length_b   1.000
_cell.length_c   1.000
_cell.angle_alpha   90.00
_cell.angle_beta   90.00
_cell.angle_gamma   90.00
#
_symmetry.space_group_name_H-M   'P 1'
#
loop_
_entity.id
_entity.type
_entity.pdbx_description
1 polymer ?
#
loop_
_entity_poly.entity_id
_entity_poly.type
_entity_poly.pdbx_seq_one_letter_code
_entity_poly.pdbx_strand_id
1 'polypeptide(L)'
;MSTTTTKLPPTPPSEVVLISHSPIFFWWPVWLVGFLLAAVTYLDNQLMAIVPVGTVAVNQRTVEGYDGPRDILVVPPGKKLPTDKVTGALAQPRLRMAASNSLGMIFAVVLCLVIIITNVHMRGLWSVIVLLGIALVTVLFAVFGWWDPILRVWDLIDVHINALGYLSLSLFLFTIWLLTYLIYDRRNQMIFGRGQLRVQTAIGSGERVFDTFGMAVEKHRDDVFRHWLLGFGSGDLTVKAAGTNAQHFEIPNVLNVNRKLALIQRLLQERQVVGG
;
A
#
# COMPACT_ATOMS: atom_id res chain seq x y z
N MET A 1 -36.55 -45.95 14.29
CA MET A 1 -35.10 -46.15 14.05
C MET A 1 -34.61 -44.91 13.31
N SER A 2 -33.92 -44.01 14.01
CA SER A 2 -33.41 -42.76 13.42
C SER A 2 -31.97 -43.00 12.94
N THR A 3 -31.77 -42.96 11.64
CA THR A 3 -30.45 -43.06 11.00
C THR A 3 -29.67 -41.78 11.29
N THR A 4 -28.65 -41.90 12.15
CA THR A 4 -27.69 -40.82 12.38
C THR A 4 -26.73 -40.79 11.20
N THR A 5 -26.88 -39.81 10.31
CA THR A 5 -25.97 -39.58 9.20
C THR A 5 -24.64 -39.06 9.76
N THR A 6 -23.68 -39.96 9.94
CA THR A 6 -22.31 -39.60 10.34
C THR A 6 -21.69 -38.75 9.24
N LYS A 7 -21.63 -37.43 9.47
CA LYS A 7 -20.98 -36.46 8.59
C LYS A 7 -19.49 -36.79 8.60
N LEU A 8 -18.96 -37.41 7.52
CA LEU A 8 -17.53 -37.66 7.40
C LEU A 8 -16.78 -36.33 7.58
N PRO A 9 -15.70 -36.29 8.38
CA PRO A 9 -14.84 -35.12 8.45
C PRO A 9 -14.31 -34.81 7.05
N PRO A 10 -14.21 -33.53 6.67
CA PRO A 10 -13.70 -33.15 5.35
C PRO A 10 -12.30 -33.71 5.17
N THR A 11 -12.10 -34.49 4.09
CA THR A 11 -10.80 -35.02 3.71
C THR A 11 -9.80 -33.86 3.66
N PRO A 12 -8.67 -33.93 4.39
CA PRO A 12 -7.68 -32.87 4.36
C PRO A 12 -7.20 -32.66 2.92
N PRO A 13 -6.97 -31.41 2.49
CA PRO A 13 -6.56 -31.11 1.13
C PRO A 13 -5.29 -31.91 0.79
N SER A 14 -5.29 -32.57 -0.36
CA SER A 14 -4.18 -33.41 -0.83
C SER A 14 -2.94 -32.61 -1.16
N GLU A 15 -3.08 -31.29 -1.35
CA GLU A 15 -2.03 -30.38 -1.77
C GLU A 15 -2.14 -29.01 -1.07
N VAL A 16 -0.99 -28.42 -0.76
CA VAL A 16 -0.86 -27.06 -0.21
C VAL A 16 -0.09 -26.18 -1.19
N VAL A 17 -0.74 -25.14 -1.69
CA VAL A 17 -0.13 -24.17 -2.61
C VAL A 17 0.45 -22.99 -1.82
N LEU A 18 1.76 -22.81 -1.91
CA LEU A 18 2.47 -21.62 -1.44
C LEU A 18 2.60 -20.63 -2.60
N ILE A 19 2.24 -19.38 -2.36
CA ILE A 19 2.31 -18.29 -3.33
C ILE A 19 3.19 -17.22 -2.70
N SER A 20 4.28 -16.88 -3.39
CA SER A 20 5.18 -15.80 -2.98
C SER A 20 4.61 -14.48 -3.49
N HIS A 21 4.47 -13.49 -2.61
CA HIS A 21 4.05 -12.15 -3.02
C HIS A 21 5.26 -11.22 -3.13
N SER A 22 5.22 -10.33 -4.12
CA SER A 22 6.24 -9.31 -4.31
C SER A 22 6.14 -8.19 -3.26
N PRO A 23 7.23 -7.42 -3.01
CA PRO A 23 7.22 -6.32 -2.05
C PRO A 23 6.20 -5.21 -2.37
N ILE A 24 5.77 -5.09 -3.63
CA ILE A 24 4.73 -4.12 -4.00
C ILE A 24 3.39 -4.42 -3.32
N PHE A 25 3.16 -5.66 -2.89
CA PHE A 25 1.96 -6.05 -2.15
C PHE A 25 1.66 -5.12 -0.95
N PHE A 26 2.71 -4.64 -0.28
CA PHE A 26 2.60 -3.78 0.90
C PHE A 26 2.30 -2.31 0.58
N TRP A 27 2.24 -1.92 -0.70
CA TRP A 27 2.05 -0.52 -1.13
C TRP A 27 0.58 -0.08 -1.15
N TRP A 28 -0.34 -0.95 -0.72
CA TRP A 28 -1.76 -0.65 -0.72
C TRP A 28 -2.20 0.58 0.08
N PRO A 29 -1.58 0.93 1.22
CA PRO A 29 -1.99 2.11 1.97
C PRO A 29 -1.80 3.40 1.17
N VAL A 30 -0.76 3.49 0.33
CA VAL A 30 -0.46 4.70 -0.45
C VAL A 30 -1.57 4.99 -1.44
N TRP A 31 -1.95 4.00 -2.26
CA TRP A 31 -2.99 4.21 -3.24
C TRP A 31 -4.35 4.40 -2.57
N LEU A 32 -4.65 3.69 -1.47
CA LEU A 32 -5.93 3.82 -0.77
C LEU A 32 -6.07 5.19 -0.13
N VAL A 33 -5.06 5.65 0.61
CA VAL A 33 -5.06 6.97 1.23
C VAL A 33 -5.17 8.05 0.16
N GLY A 34 -4.43 7.96 -0.94
CA GLY A 34 -4.59 8.95 -2.02
C GLY A 34 -5.99 8.94 -2.65
N PHE A 35 -6.69 7.80 -2.76
CA PHE A 35 -8.11 7.80 -3.19
C PHE A 35 -9.02 8.50 -2.16
N LEU A 36 -8.81 8.26 -0.86
CA LEU A 36 -9.56 8.94 0.20
C LEU A 36 -9.31 10.45 0.17
N LEU A 37 -8.05 10.88 0.04
CA LEU A 37 -7.68 12.28 0.00
C LEU A 37 -8.20 12.96 -1.28
N ALA A 38 -8.20 12.27 -2.43
CA ALA A 38 -8.87 12.74 -3.63
C ALA A 38 -10.36 12.98 -3.37
N ALA A 39 -11.06 12.01 -2.77
CA ALA A 39 -12.48 12.12 -2.43
C ALA A 39 -12.77 13.30 -1.48
N VAL A 40 -11.99 13.42 -0.39
CA VAL A 40 -12.11 14.56 0.55
C VAL A 40 -11.89 15.88 -0.18
N THR A 41 -10.86 15.98 -1.02
CA THR A 41 -10.59 17.20 -1.81
C THR A 41 -11.71 17.53 -2.79
N TYR A 42 -12.38 16.50 -3.36
CA TYR A 42 -13.54 16.71 -4.20
C TYR A 42 -14.74 17.27 -3.42
N LEU A 43 -14.95 16.78 -2.19
CA LEU A 43 -16.05 17.16 -1.31
C LEU A 43 -15.85 18.55 -0.68
N ASP A 44 -14.60 18.97 -0.44
CA ASP A 44 -14.25 20.30 0.12
C ASP A 44 -14.70 21.47 -0.77
N ASN A 45 -14.92 21.21 -2.06
CA ASN A 45 -15.48 22.14 -3.06
C ASN A 45 -14.71 23.48 -3.21
N GLN A 46 -13.42 23.47 -2.90
CA GLN A 46 -12.53 24.61 -3.08
C GLN A 46 -11.75 24.51 -4.39
N LEU A 47 -11.44 25.68 -4.97
CA LEU A 47 -10.76 25.82 -6.25
C LEU A 47 -9.52 26.68 -6.10
N MET A 48 -8.43 26.27 -6.74
CA MET A 48 -7.18 27.03 -6.82
C MET A 48 -7.25 28.03 -7.98
N ALA A 49 -7.02 29.31 -7.68
CA ALA A 49 -6.84 30.36 -8.67
C ALA A 49 -5.35 30.66 -8.86
N ILE A 50 -4.90 30.71 -10.11
CA ILE A 50 -3.53 31.12 -10.45
C ILE A 50 -3.53 32.63 -10.66
N VAL A 51 -2.79 33.34 -9.82
CA VAL A 51 -2.73 34.81 -9.85
C VAL A 51 -1.29 35.31 -9.98
N PRO A 52 -1.07 36.48 -10.59
CA PRO A 52 0.27 37.07 -10.66
C PRO A 52 0.84 37.39 -9.27
N VAL A 53 2.16 37.26 -9.13
CA VAL A 53 2.86 37.66 -7.91
C VAL A 53 2.56 39.12 -7.57
N GLY A 54 2.21 39.37 -6.30
CA GLY A 54 1.79 40.66 -5.76
C GLY A 54 0.27 40.84 -5.69
N THR A 55 -0.52 39.85 -6.08
CA THR A 55 -1.99 39.86 -5.90
C THR A 55 -2.34 39.81 -4.41
N VAL A 56 -3.26 40.67 -3.97
CA VAL A 56 -3.68 40.78 -2.56
C VAL A 56 -5.15 40.39 -2.42
N ALA A 57 -5.46 39.58 -1.42
CA ALA A 57 -6.84 39.28 -1.02
C ALA A 57 -7.37 40.41 -0.12
N VAL A 58 -8.51 40.99 -0.48
CA VAL A 58 -9.17 42.07 0.26
C VAL A 58 -10.58 41.63 0.62
N ASN A 59 -10.92 41.69 1.90
CA ASN A 59 -12.22 41.27 2.39
C ASN A 59 -13.27 42.39 2.26
N GLN A 60 -14.52 41.99 2.06
CA GLN A 60 -15.69 42.88 2.14
C GLN A 60 -15.65 44.14 1.25
N ARG A 61 -15.17 44.03 0.02
CA ARG A 61 -15.21 45.11 -0.97
C ARG A 61 -16.53 45.08 -1.75
N THR A 62 -17.09 46.26 -2.00
CA THR A 62 -18.19 46.42 -2.95
C THR A 62 -17.63 46.34 -4.37
N VAL A 63 -18.26 45.51 -5.20
CA VAL A 63 -17.88 45.31 -6.61
C VAL A 63 -19.03 45.77 -7.47
N GLU A 64 -18.74 46.58 -8.48
CA GLU A 64 -19.73 47.05 -9.43
C GLU A 64 -20.39 45.87 -10.16
N GLY A 65 -21.73 45.85 -10.20
CA GLY A 65 -22.50 44.77 -10.82
C GLY A 65 -22.85 43.58 -9.91
N TYR A 66 -22.47 43.61 -8.63
CA TYR A 66 -22.87 42.62 -7.63
C TYR A 66 -23.47 43.26 -6.39
N ASP A 67 -24.57 42.70 -5.91
CA ASP A 67 -25.17 43.14 -4.64
C ASP A 67 -24.35 42.64 -3.44
N GLY A 68 -23.98 43.58 -2.58
CA GLY A 68 -23.31 43.35 -1.29
C GLY A 68 -21.77 43.29 -1.31
N PRO A 69 -21.13 43.39 -0.13
CA PRO A 69 -19.68 43.29 0.01
C PRO A 69 -19.20 41.84 -0.18
N ARG A 70 -18.05 41.66 -0.82
CA ARG A 70 -17.47 40.35 -1.17
C ARG A 70 -15.95 40.35 -1.03
N ASP A 71 -15.37 39.17 -0.88
CA ASP A 71 -13.92 39.00 -0.86
C ASP A 71 -13.39 38.95 -2.29
N ILE A 72 -12.36 39.75 -2.58
CA ILE A 72 -11.81 39.93 -3.93
C ILE A 72 -10.29 39.77 -3.96
N LEU A 73 -9.79 39.37 -5.13
CA LEU A 73 -8.36 39.34 -5.43
C LEU A 73 -7.99 40.55 -6.28
N VAL A 74 -7.13 41.43 -5.76
CA VAL A 74 -6.69 42.65 -6.45
C VAL A 74 -5.34 42.40 -7.11
N VAL A 75 -5.35 42.40 -8.45
CA VAL A 75 -4.15 42.17 -9.27
C VAL A 75 -3.29 43.44 -9.34
N PRO A 76 -1.94 43.34 -9.34
CA PRO A 76 -1.07 44.49 -9.50
C PRO A 76 -1.33 45.27 -10.79
N PRO A 77 -1.11 46.59 -10.80
CA PRO A 77 -1.30 47.41 -12.00
C PRO A 77 -0.44 46.89 -13.16
N GLY A 78 -1.05 46.82 -14.35
CA GLY A 78 -0.39 46.34 -15.58
C GLY A 78 -0.28 44.82 -15.71
N LYS A 79 -0.61 44.03 -14.68
CA LYS A 79 -0.69 42.56 -14.77
C LYS A 79 -2.12 42.12 -15.08
N LYS A 80 -2.26 41.04 -15.83
CA LYS A 80 -3.55 40.44 -16.20
C LYS A 80 -3.67 39.05 -15.59
N LEU A 81 -4.89 38.65 -15.28
CA LEU A 81 -5.18 37.27 -14.92
C LEU A 81 -4.97 36.34 -16.13
N PRO A 82 -4.68 35.05 -15.91
CA PRO A 82 -4.58 34.08 -16.99
C PRO A 82 -5.86 34.06 -17.82
N THR A 83 -5.72 33.99 -19.14
CA THR A 83 -6.83 33.88 -20.09
C THR A 83 -6.86 32.51 -20.73
N ASP A 84 -8.05 32.00 -21.03
CA ASP A 84 -8.22 30.78 -21.81
C ASP A 84 -7.74 31.03 -23.24
N LYS A 85 -6.85 30.16 -23.74
CA LYS A 85 -6.21 30.31 -25.06
C LYS A 85 -7.22 30.19 -26.21
N VAL A 86 -8.35 29.52 -25.98
CA VAL A 86 -9.35 29.24 -27.02
C VAL A 86 -10.39 30.36 -27.10
N THR A 87 -10.88 30.85 -25.96
CA THR A 87 -11.98 31.82 -25.91
C THR A 87 -11.51 33.27 -25.70
N GLY A 88 -10.26 33.47 -25.29
CA GLY A 88 -9.74 34.80 -24.93
C GLY A 88 -10.35 35.38 -23.63
N ALA A 89 -11.28 34.66 -23.00
CA ALA A 89 -11.89 35.05 -21.73
C ALA A 89 -10.95 34.79 -20.55
N LEU A 90 -11.23 35.41 -19.40
CA LEU A 90 -10.52 35.11 -18.16
C LEU A 90 -10.67 33.63 -17.79
N ALA A 91 -9.55 32.98 -17.48
CA ALA A 91 -9.53 31.58 -17.10
C ALA A 91 -10.20 31.41 -15.73
N GLN A 92 -11.34 30.74 -15.72
CA GLN A 92 -12.01 30.38 -14.48
C GLN A 92 -11.21 29.33 -13.71
N PRO A 93 -11.16 29.39 -12.37
CA PRO A 93 -10.57 28.34 -11.55
C PRO A 93 -11.22 26.98 -11.84
N ARG A 94 -10.42 25.96 -12.14
CA ARG A 94 -10.90 24.59 -12.41
C ARG A 94 -10.25 23.53 -11.53
N LEU A 95 -9.10 23.84 -10.93
CA LEU A 95 -8.31 22.89 -10.15
C LEU A 95 -8.89 22.79 -8.74
N ARG A 96 -9.42 21.62 -8.38
CA ARG A 96 -9.89 21.34 -7.02
C ARG A 96 -8.73 21.06 -6.09
N MET A 97 -8.70 21.76 -4.97
CA MET A 97 -7.58 21.74 -4.04
C MET A 97 -8.08 22.15 -2.65
N ALA A 98 -7.64 21.44 -1.62
CA ALA A 98 -8.01 21.76 -0.26
C ALA A 98 -7.30 23.03 0.22
N ALA A 99 -7.95 23.82 1.08
CA ALA A 99 -7.40 25.06 1.63
C ALA A 99 -6.26 24.80 2.61
N SER A 100 -6.21 23.60 3.20
CA SER A 100 -5.14 23.20 4.10
C SER A 100 -4.14 22.30 3.39
N ASN A 101 -2.86 22.52 3.67
CA ASN A 101 -1.76 21.65 3.26
C ASN A 101 -1.75 20.30 4.00
N SER A 102 -2.60 20.13 5.00
CA SER A 102 -2.64 18.95 5.87
C SER A 102 -2.86 17.66 5.08
N LEU A 103 -3.72 17.70 4.05
CA LEU A 103 -3.95 16.52 3.20
C LEU A 103 -2.69 16.13 2.41
N GLY A 104 -1.95 17.12 1.90
CA GLY A 104 -0.71 16.89 1.14
C GLY A 104 0.37 16.30 2.03
N MET A 105 0.50 16.82 3.25
CA MET A 105 1.41 16.30 4.26
C MET A 105 1.06 14.87 4.68
N ILE A 106 -0.21 14.56 4.92
CA ILE A 106 -0.65 13.20 5.24
C ILE A 106 -0.24 12.23 4.12
N PHE A 107 -0.50 12.59 2.86
CA PHE A 107 -0.10 11.76 1.72
C PHE A 107 1.41 11.55 1.64
N ALA A 108 2.19 12.63 1.76
CA ALA A 108 3.65 12.57 1.71
C ALA A 108 4.22 11.69 2.82
N VAL A 109 3.70 11.82 4.04
CA VAL A 109 4.15 10.97 5.14
C VAL A 109 3.77 9.52 4.91
N VAL A 110 2.54 9.21 4.50
CA VAL A 110 2.13 7.83 4.21
C VAL A 110 3.03 7.21 3.14
N LEU A 111 3.35 7.96 2.09
CA LEU A 111 4.27 7.53 1.05
C LEU A 111 5.67 7.24 1.61
N CYS A 112 6.28 8.19 2.33
CA CYS A 112 7.60 8.02 2.94
C CYS A 112 7.63 6.85 3.92
N LEU A 113 6.58 6.70 4.72
CA LEU A 113 6.43 5.64 5.70
C LEU A 113 6.42 4.27 5.01
N VAL A 114 5.61 4.11 3.96
CA VAL A 114 5.57 2.87 3.18
C VAL A 114 6.90 2.57 2.51
N ILE A 115 7.58 3.59 1.96
CA ILE A 115 8.93 3.42 1.39
C ILE A 115 9.91 2.92 2.46
N ILE A 116 9.91 3.53 3.66
CA ILE A 116 10.81 3.12 4.74
C ILE A 116 10.52 1.68 5.16
N ILE A 117 9.26 1.32 5.42
CA ILE A 117 8.91 -0.05 5.85
C ILE A 117 9.29 -1.09 4.80
N THR A 118 9.11 -0.76 3.52
CA THR A 118 9.36 -1.73 2.45
C THR A 118 10.85 -1.93 2.17
N ASN A 119 11.72 -0.99 2.58
CA ASN A 119 13.16 -1.05 2.35
C ASN A 119 13.98 -1.35 3.62
N VAL A 120 13.49 -0.96 4.81
CA VAL A 120 14.20 -1.12 6.08
C VAL A 120 13.71 -2.37 6.79
N HIS A 121 14.57 -3.38 6.87
CA HIS A 121 14.33 -4.60 7.64
C HIS A 121 14.53 -4.32 9.14
N MET A 122 13.52 -3.74 9.80
CA MET A 122 13.54 -3.58 11.25
C MET A 122 13.09 -4.87 11.93
N ARG A 123 13.95 -5.44 12.79
CA ARG A 123 13.68 -6.73 13.44
C ARG A 123 12.67 -6.59 14.58
N GLY A 124 11.64 -7.45 14.56
CA GLY A 124 10.76 -7.67 15.71
C GLY A 124 9.85 -6.49 16.09
N LEU A 125 9.60 -6.31 17.39
CA LEU A 125 8.64 -5.31 17.91
C LEU A 125 9.07 -3.85 17.66
N TRP A 126 10.38 -3.63 17.48
CA TRP A 126 10.93 -2.29 17.22
C TRP A 126 10.39 -1.67 15.93
N SER A 127 10.10 -2.48 14.91
CA SER A 127 9.51 -1.98 13.66
C SER A 127 8.13 -1.36 13.90
N VAL A 128 7.31 -2.03 14.72
CA VAL A 128 5.97 -1.57 15.11
C VAL A 128 6.04 -0.27 15.92
N ILE A 129 6.92 -0.20 16.92
CA ILE A 129 7.01 0.94 17.83
C ILE A 129 7.47 2.19 17.09
N VAL A 130 8.56 2.09 16.32
CA VAL A 130 9.09 3.23 15.55
C VAL A 130 8.04 3.73 14.57
N LEU A 131 7.33 2.80 13.92
CA LEU A 131 6.33 3.17 12.94
C LEU A 131 5.10 3.84 13.53
N LEU A 132 4.50 3.23 14.55
CA LEU A 132 3.36 3.81 15.23
C LEU A 132 3.74 5.16 15.86
N GLY A 133 4.99 5.31 16.32
CA GLY A 133 5.54 6.58 16.77
C GLY A 133 5.53 7.64 15.67
N ILE A 134 6.11 7.35 14.50
CA ILE A 134 6.15 8.29 13.36
C ILE A 134 4.73 8.63 12.88
N ALA A 135 3.87 7.62 12.72
CA ALA A 135 2.50 7.81 12.29
C ALA A 135 1.70 8.65 13.29
N LEU A 136 1.81 8.35 14.59
CA LEU A 136 1.15 9.11 15.66
C LEU A 136 1.63 10.55 15.69
N VAL A 137 2.95 10.80 15.69
CA VAL A 137 3.52 12.15 15.68
C VAL A 137 3.01 12.94 14.47
N THR A 138 2.96 12.31 13.30
CA THR A 138 2.45 12.94 12.08
C THR A 138 0.98 13.33 12.20
N VAL A 139 0.13 12.42 12.70
CA VAL A 139 -1.29 12.68 12.91
C VAL A 139 -1.49 13.77 13.95
N LEU A 140 -0.76 13.74 15.05
CA LEU A 140 -0.81 14.80 16.06
C LEU A 140 -0.42 16.15 15.44
N PHE A 141 0.64 16.20 14.64
CA PHE A 141 1.06 17.44 13.98
C PHE A 141 0.02 17.94 12.99
N ALA A 142 -0.69 17.04 12.29
CA ALA A 142 -1.80 17.40 11.41
C ALA A 142 -3.00 17.93 12.19
N VAL A 143 -3.42 17.25 13.26
CA VAL A 143 -4.58 17.64 14.07
C VAL A 143 -4.35 18.97 14.80
N PHE A 144 -3.13 19.19 15.32
CA PHE A 144 -2.79 20.43 16.01
C PHE A 144 -2.38 21.58 15.07
N GLY A 145 -2.36 21.35 13.74
CA GLY A 145 -1.94 22.37 12.77
C GLY A 145 -0.47 22.79 12.94
N TRP A 146 0.37 21.96 13.55
CA TRP A 146 1.77 22.28 13.84
C TRP A 146 2.68 22.20 12.62
N TRP A 147 2.20 21.61 11.52
CA TRP A 147 2.91 21.66 10.25
C TRP A 147 3.13 23.11 9.79
N ASP A 148 2.14 23.99 9.93
CA ASP A 148 2.23 25.36 9.46
C ASP A 148 3.39 26.15 10.12
N PRO A 149 3.52 26.22 11.45
CA PRO A 149 4.67 26.89 12.09
C PRO A 149 6.02 26.31 11.69
N ILE A 150 6.14 24.99 11.61
CA ILE A 150 7.41 24.30 11.36
C ILE A 150 7.87 24.53 9.91
N LEU A 151 6.94 24.42 8.96
CA LEU A 151 7.23 24.54 7.54
C LEU A 151 7.41 26.01 7.12
N ARG A 152 6.75 26.96 7.81
CA ARG A 152 6.96 28.41 7.61
C ARG A 152 8.36 28.89 7.95
N VAL A 153 9.09 28.20 8.84
CA VAL A 153 10.52 28.50 9.08
C VAL A 153 11.35 28.36 7.80
N TRP A 154 10.90 27.50 6.89
CA TRP A 154 11.60 27.23 5.64
C TRP A 154 10.94 27.84 4.40
N ASP A 155 9.75 28.45 4.47
CA ASP A 155 8.97 29.05 3.35
C ASP A 155 8.89 28.21 2.04
N LEU A 156 9.35 26.96 2.08
CA LEU A 156 9.71 26.13 0.91
C LEU A 156 8.90 24.83 0.87
N ILE A 157 8.31 24.41 1.99
CA ILE A 157 7.64 23.11 2.10
C ILE A 157 6.16 23.33 2.37
N ASP A 158 5.45 23.89 1.39
CA ASP A 158 3.99 23.91 1.40
C ASP A 158 3.47 22.82 0.44
N VAL A 159 3.16 21.64 0.99
CA VAL A 159 2.81 20.46 0.19
C VAL A 159 1.33 20.50 -0.14
N HIS A 160 1.07 20.86 -1.38
CA HIS A 160 -0.23 21.25 -1.84
C HIS A 160 -0.52 20.44 -3.12
N ILE A 161 -1.30 19.36 -2.96
CA ILE A 161 -1.63 18.44 -4.05
C ILE A 161 -3.10 18.62 -4.40
N ASN A 162 -3.39 18.76 -5.70
CA ASN A 162 -4.75 18.89 -6.19
C ASN A 162 -5.47 17.53 -6.24
N ALA A 163 -6.81 17.55 -6.33
CA ALA A 163 -7.62 16.33 -6.29
C ALA A 163 -7.21 15.31 -7.38
N LEU A 164 -6.92 15.78 -8.59
CA LEU A 164 -6.51 14.95 -9.70
C LEU A 164 -5.10 14.37 -9.52
N GLY A 165 -4.23 15.07 -8.82
CA GLY A 165 -2.88 14.65 -8.46
C GLY A 165 -2.93 13.44 -7.54
N TYR A 166 -3.73 13.50 -6.48
CA TYR A 166 -3.99 12.34 -5.63
C TYR A 166 -4.58 11.17 -6.44
N LEU A 167 -5.61 11.45 -7.24
CA LEU A 167 -6.30 10.42 -8.01
C LEU A 167 -5.38 9.74 -9.03
N SER A 168 -4.58 10.50 -9.77
CA SER A 168 -3.69 9.98 -10.81
C SER A 168 -2.55 9.14 -10.23
N LEU A 169 -1.89 9.61 -9.16
CA LEU A 169 -0.86 8.85 -8.47
C LEU A 169 -1.43 7.56 -7.87
N SER A 170 -2.57 7.65 -7.19
CA SER A 170 -3.24 6.46 -6.63
C SER A 170 -3.68 5.49 -7.70
N LEU A 171 -4.24 5.95 -8.82
CA LEU A 171 -4.67 5.09 -9.90
C LEU A 171 -3.49 4.34 -10.51
N PHE A 172 -2.39 5.04 -10.78
CA PHE A 172 -1.17 4.43 -11.32
C PHE A 172 -0.62 3.34 -10.39
N LEU A 173 -0.46 3.66 -9.10
CA LEU A 173 0.03 2.71 -8.10
C LEU A 173 -0.93 1.53 -7.92
N PHE A 174 -2.24 1.78 -7.88
CA PHE A 174 -3.26 0.73 -7.80
C PHE A 174 -3.20 -0.21 -9.01
N THR A 175 -3.07 0.34 -10.23
CA THR A 175 -2.97 -0.47 -11.45
C THR A 175 -1.74 -1.38 -11.42
N ILE A 176 -0.57 -0.85 -11.08
CA ILE A 176 0.66 -1.67 -10.98
C ILE A 176 0.52 -2.71 -9.87
N TRP A 177 0.01 -2.32 -8.70
CA TRP A 177 -0.24 -3.21 -7.58
C TRP A 177 -1.17 -4.36 -8.00
N LEU A 178 -2.28 -4.04 -8.66
CA LEU A 178 -3.29 -5.00 -9.11
C LEU A 178 -2.75 -5.95 -10.17
N LEU A 179 -2.03 -5.43 -11.18
CA LEU A 179 -1.40 -6.24 -12.21
C LEU A 179 -0.37 -7.20 -11.61
N THR A 180 0.43 -6.72 -10.67
CA THR A 180 1.44 -7.55 -10.00
C THR A 180 0.77 -8.64 -9.17
N TYR A 181 -0.24 -8.30 -8.37
CA TYR A 181 -0.97 -9.25 -7.55
C TYR A 181 -1.71 -10.32 -8.38
N LEU A 182 -2.35 -9.93 -9.47
CA LEU A 182 -3.13 -10.86 -10.31
C LEU A 182 -2.27 -11.69 -11.25
N ILE A 183 -1.20 -11.12 -11.80
CA ILE A 183 -0.41 -11.74 -12.87
C ILE A 183 0.92 -12.27 -12.33
N TYR A 184 1.70 -11.42 -11.67
CA TYR A 184 3.07 -11.76 -11.29
C TYR A 184 3.10 -12.70 -10.07
N ASP A 185 2.42 -12.35 -8.98
CA ASP A 185 2.42 -13.15 -7.76
C ASP A 185 1.82 -14.54 -8.00
N ARG A 186 0.79 -14.64 -8.86
CA ARG A 186 0.20 -15.94 -9.23
C ARG A 186 1.11 -16.85 -10.03
N ARG A 187 2.23 -16.37 -10.59
CA ARG A 187 3.14 -17.20 -11.39
C ARG A 187 4.19 -17.92 -10.55
N ASN A 188 4.52 -17.41 -9.37
CA ASN A 188 5.54 -17.99 -8.49
C ASN A 188 4.86 -18.85 -7.42
N GLN A 189 4.54 -20.09 -7.78
CA GLN A 189 3.85 -21.03 -6.90
C GLN A 189 4.67 -22.29 -6.63
N MET A 190 4.50 -22.82 -5.42
CA MET A 190 5.11 -24.06 -4.98
C MET A 190 4.03 -24.95 -4.39
N ILE A 191 3.90 -26.16 -4.91
CA ILE A 191 2.81 -27.08 -4.57
C ILE A 191 3.40 -28.23 -3.74
N PHE A 192 3.00 -28.29 -2.48
CA PHE A 192 3.32 -29.39 -1.57
C PHE A 192 2.23 -30.46 -1.69
N GLY A 193 2.56 -31.63 -2.23
CA GLY A 193 1.69 -32.79 -2.27
C GLY A 193 2.10 -33.88 -1.29
N ARG A 194 1.37 -35.01 -1.31
CA ARG A 194 1.71 -36.21 -0.52
C ARG A 194 2.99 -36.87 -1.05
N GLY A 195 4.12 -36.57 -0.44
CA GLY A 195 5.40 -37.20 -0.76
C GLY A 195 6.25 -36.49 -1.82
N GLN A 196 5.71 -35.46 -2.46
CA GLN A 196 6.40 -34.71 -3.49
C GLN A 196 6.19 -33.21 -3.31
N LEU A 197 7.25 -32.46 -3.58
CA LEU A 197 7.27 -31.03 -3.62
C LEU A 197 7.50 -30.60 -5.06
N ARG A 198 6.50 -29.96 -5.66
CA ARG A 198 6.58 -29.45 -7.03
C ARG A 198 6.92 -27.98 -6.96
N VAL A 199 8.13 -27.63 -7.40
CA VAL A 199 8.59 -26.25 -7.53
C VAL A 199 8.42 -25.83 -8.98
N GLN A 200 7.52 -24.89 -9.20
CA GLN A 200 7.35 -24.24 -10.50
C GLN A 200 8.01 -22.87 -10.42
N THR A 201 9.28 -22.80 -10.82
CA THR A 201 9.98 -21.53 -11.05
C THR A 201 9.56 -20.96 -12.40
N ALA A 202 9.47 -19.63 -12.49
CA ALA A 202 8.88 -18.90 -13.61
C ALA A 202 9.39 -19.28 -15.03
N ILE A 203 8.52 -19.02 -16.02
CA ILE A 203 8.66 -19.13 -17.49
C ILE A 203 9.97 -19.76 -17.99
N GLY A 204 9.88 -21.00 -18.46
CA GLY A 204 10.97 -21.69 -19.16
C GLY A 204 11.83 -22.61 -18.28
N SER A 205 11.73 -22.52 -16.95
CA SER A 205 12.30 -23.50 -16.03
C SER A 205 11.35 -24.67 -15.88
N GLY A 206 11.77 -25.88 -16.27
CA GLY A 206 10.98 -27.10 -16.08
C GLY A 206 10.54 -27.31 -14.62
N GLU A 207 9.45 -28.04 -14.45
CA GLU A 207 8.93 -28.42 -13.13
C GLU A 207 9.94 -29.31 -12.40
N ARG A 208 10.43 -28.85 -11.23
CA ARG A 208 11.33 -29.65 -10.40
C ARG A 208 10.53 -30.32 -9.30
N VAL A 209 10.56 -31.65 -9.28
CA VAL A 209 9.91 -32.46 -8.26
C VAL A 209 10.98 -32.91 -7.27
N PHE A 210 10.83 -32.50 -6.01
CA PHE A 210 11.67 -32.97 -4.91
C PHE A 210 10.89 -33.96 -4.06
N ASP A 211 11.56 -35.00 -3.60
CA ASP A 211 11.00 -35.91 -2.61
C ASP A 211 10.91 -35.18 -1.25
N THR A 212 9.78 -35.27 -0.54
CA THR A 212 9.61 -34.62 0.77
C THR A 212 10.33 -35.30 1.94
N PHE A 213 11.05 -36.40 1.72
CA PHE A 213 11.77 -37.13 2.77
C PHE A 213 12.92 -36.29 3.34
N GLY A 214 12.94 -36.13 4.67
CA GLY A 214 13.93 -35.31 5.37
C GLY A 214 13.78 -33.80 5.19
N MET A 215 12.72 -33.31 4.53
CA MET A 215 12.50 -31.87 4.36
C MET A 215 12.16 -31.20 5.68
N ALA A 216 12.77 -30.03 5.91
CA ALA A 216 12.42 -29.13 6.99
C ALA A 216 11.84 -27.84 6.41
N VAL A 217 10.72 -27.40 6.96
CA VAL A 217 10.11 -26.09 6.63
C VAL A 217 10.15 -25.23 7.88
N GLU A 218 10.89 -24.14 7.80
CA GLU A 218 11.07 -23.18 8.88
C GLU A 218 10.37 -21.87 8.52
N LYS A 219 9.76 -21.24 9.53
CA LYS A 219 9.18 -19.90 9.39
C LYS A 219 10.16 -18.89 9.98
N HIS A 220 10.55 -17.90 9.18
CA HIS A 220 11.25 -16.72 9.67
C HIS A 220 10.24 -15.71 10.22
N ARG A 221 10.56 -15.08 11.36
CA ARG A 221 9.67 -14.15 12.09
C ARG A 221 10.31 -12.78 12.21
N ASP A 222 10.84 -12.29 11.10
CA ASP A 222 11.81 -11.20 11.17
C ASP A 222 11.14 -9.82 11.13
N ASP A 223 9.89 -9.70 10.63
CA ASP A 223 9.20 -8.41 10.54
C ASP A 223 7.69 -8.50 10.85
N VAL A 224 7.34 -8.36 12.13
CA VAL A 224 5.96 -8.49 12.63
C VAL A 224 5.05 -7.45 11.99
N PHE A 225 5.51 -6.20 11.83
CA PHE A 225 4.65 -5.13 11.32
C PHE A 225 4.30 -5.33 9.85
N ARG A 226 5.32 -5.51 9.00
CA ARG A 226 5.16 -5.67 7.56
C ARG A 226 4.23 -6.84 7.26
N HIS A 227 4.44 -7.97 7.93
CA HIS A 227 3.66 -9.18 7.71
C HIS A 227 2.27 -9.16 8.35
N TRP A 228 2.11 -8.57 9.54
CA TRP A 228 0.82 -8.55 10.23
C TRP A 228 -0.10 -7.43 9.75
N LEU A 229 0.34 -6.17 9.75
CA LEU A 229 -0.53 -5.03 9.43
C LEU A 229 -0.66 -4.82 7.92
N LEU A 230 0.45 -4.78 7.20
CA LEU A 230 0.43 -4.50 5.76
C LEU A 230 0.21 -5.77 4.93
N GLY A 231 0.70 -6.91 5.44
CA GLY A 231 0.73 -8.19 4.75
C GLY A 231 -0.48 -9.09 4.97
N PHE A 232 -1.49 -8.64 5.72
CA PHE A 232 -2.65 -9.46 6.10
C PHE A 232 -2.28 -10.80 6.75
N GLY A 233 -1.27 -10.81 7.62
CA GLY A 233 -0.76 -12.02 8.26
C GLY A 233 0.09 -12.89 7.33
N SER A 234 0.79 -12.29 6.36
CA SER A 234 1.78 -12.97 5.53
C SER A 234 3.00 -13.40 6.36
N GLY A 235 3.95 -14.10 5.77
CA GLY A 235 5.23 -14.37 6.40
C GLY A 235 6.16 -15.14 5.50
N ASP A 236 7.44 -15.14 5.85
CA ASP A 236 8.48 -15.75 5.04
C ASP A 236 8.68 -17.22 5.48
N LEU A 237 8.78 -18.11 4.49
CA LEU A 237 9.03 -19.53 4.69
C LEU A 237 10.33 -19.94 4.01
N THR A 238 11.14 -20.71 4.72
CA THR A 238 12.34 -21.33 4.17
C THR A 238 12.12 -22.85 4.12
N VAL A 239 12.24 -23.42 2.93
CA VAL A 239 12.16 -24.86 2.70
C VAL A 239 13.57 -25.38 2.46
N LYS A 240 14.01 -26.28 3.33
CA LYS A 240 15.30 -26.98 3.20
C LYS A 240 15.03 -28.39 2.68
N ALA A 241 15.44 -28.65 1.44
CA ALA A 241 15.39 -29.99 0.87
C ALA A 241 16.56 -30.84 1.40
N ALA A 242 16.28 -32.03 1.93
CA ALA A 242 17.31 -33.00 2.32
C ALA A 242 17.63 -33.98 1.18
N GLY A 243 18.87 -34.46 1.12
CA GLY A 243 19.35 -35.42 0.11
C GLY A 243 20.62 -34.96 -0.61
N THR A 244 20.96 -35.64 -1.71
CA THR A 244 22.22 -35.44 -2.47
C THR A 244 22.33 -34.05 -3.12
N ASN A 245 21.21 -33.34 -3.28
CA ASN A 245 21.13 -31.96 -3.76
C ASN A 245 20.37 -31.09 -2.74
N ALA A 246 21.00 -30.82 -1.60
CA ALA A 246 20.44 -29.91 -0.59
C ALA A 246 20.24 -28.51 -1.20
N GLN A 247 18.97 -28.11 -1.37
CA GLN A 247 18.61 -26.78 -1.87
C GLN A 247 17.78 -26.05 -0.83
N HIS A 248 18.08 -24.77 -0.67
CA HIS A 248 17.37 -23.84 0.19
C HIS A 248 16.47 -22.98 -0.70
N PHE A 249 15.17 -23.04 -0.46
CA PHE A 249 14.19 -22.20 -1.14
C PHE A 249 13.59 -21.23 -0.14
N GLU A 250 13.79 -19.94 -0.38
CA GLU A 250 13.14 -18.86 0.37
C GLU A 250 11.88 -18.43 -0.39
N ILE A 251 10.74 -18.47 0.31
CA ILE A 251 9.44 -18.09 -0.21
C ILE A 251 8.95 -16.92 0.62
N PRO A 252 9.19 -15.68 0.18
CA PRO A 252 8.81 -14.51 0.94
C PRO A 252 7.29 -14.22 0.83
N ASN A 253 6.77 -13.53 1.83
CA ASN A 253 5.44 -12.93 1.87
C ASN A 253 4.30 -13.93 1.56
N VAL A 254 4.33 -15.13 2.13
CA VAL A 254 3.28 -16.13 1.96
C VAL A 254 2.06 -15.77 2.81
N LEU A 255 0.92 -15.52 2.17
CA LEU A 255 -0.34 -15.27 2.88
C LEU A 255 -0.78 -16.46 3.73
N ASN A 256 -1.33 -16.18 4.91
CA ASN A 256 -1.82 -17.19 5.86
C ASN A 256 -0.76 -18.25 6.21
N VAL A 257 0.50 -17.81 6.38
CA VAL A 257 1.66 -18.67 6.59
C VAL A 257 1.46 -19.71 7.70
N ASN A 258 0.83 -19.33 8.82
CA ASN A 258 0.63 -20.23 9.96
C ASN A 258 -0.28 -21.42 9.60
N ARG A 259 -1.37 -21.17 8.86
CA ARG A 259 -2.29 -22.23 8.41
C ARG A 259 -1.60 -23.16 7.42
N LYS A 260 -0.84 -22.60 6.47
CA LYS A 260 -0.13 -23.39 5.45
C LYS A 260 0.99 -24.23 6.07
N LEU A 261 1.75 -23.67 7.01
CA LEU A 261 2.79 -24.40 7.75
C LEU A 261 2.20 -25.59 8.53
N ALA A 262 1.09 -25.39 9.25
CA ALA A 262 0.42 -26.47 9.98
C ALA A 262 -0.06 -27.59 9.05
N LEU A 263 -0.56 -27.25 7.86
CA LEU A 263 -0.95 -28.26 6.85
C LEU A 263 0.26 -29.01 6.28
N ILE A 264 1.35 -28.30 5.98
CA ILE A 264 2.59 -28.92 5.49
C ILE A 264 3.17 -29.87 6.53
N GLN A 265 3.23 -29.46 7.80
CA GLN A 265 3.71 -30.31 8.89
C GLN A 265 2.90 -31.60 9.03
N ARG A 266 1.56 -31.53 8.88
CA ARG A 266 0.69 -32.71 8.87
C ARG A 266 0.99 -33.64 7.70
N LEU A 267 1.15 -33.10 6.48
CA LEU A 267 1.49 -33.89 5.30
C LEU A 267 2.86 -34.57 5.41
N LEU A 268 3.83 -33.92 6.04
CA LEU A 268 5.16 -34.50 6.30
C LEU A 268 5.08 -35.63 7.35
N GLN A 269 4.29 -35.46 8.41
CA GLN A 269 4.08 -36.47 9.45
C GLN A 269 3.34 -37.71 8.94
N GLU A 270 2.26 -37.54 8.16
CA GLU A 270 1.50 -38.65 7.57
C GLU A 270 2.41 -39.57 6.75
N ARG A 271 3.37 -39.00 6.02
CA ARG A 271 4.31 -39.78 5.23
C ARG A 271 5.31 -40.56 6.07
N GLN A 272 5.84 -39.98 7.15
CA GLN A 272 6.78 -40.69 8.04
C GLN A 272 6.14 -41.95 8.65
N VAL A 273 4.83 -41.93 8.90
CA VAL A 273 4.09 -43.07 9.44
C VAL A 273 3.82 -44.16 8.40
N VAL A 274 3.67 -43.82 7.12
CA VAL A 274 3.43 -44.79 6.03
C VAL A 274 4.72 -45.43 5.50
N GLY A 275 5.87 -44.79 5.71
CA GLY A 275 7.17 -45.27 5.24
C GLY A 275 8.02 -46.02 6.27
N GLY A 276 7.54 -46.18 7.51
CA GLY A 276 8.15 -47.01 8.55
C GLY A 276 7.41 -48.33 8.71
#